data_AF-A0A316AA03-F1
#
_entry.id   AF-A0A316AA03-F1
#
_cell.length_a   1.000
_cell.length_b   1.000
_cell.length_c   1.000
_cell.angle_alpha   90.00
_cell.angle_beta   90.00
_cell.angle_gamma   90.00
#
_symmetry.space_group_name_H-M   'P 1'
#
loop_
_entity.id
_entity.type
_entity.pdbx_description
1 polymer ?
#
loop_
_entity_poly.entity_id
_entity_poly.type
_entity_poly.pdbx_seq_one_letter_code
_entity_poly.pdbx_strand_id
1 'polypeptide(L)'
;MWGAAQLTPAHQALIEAMPDSVTLEVDGFGEVFFSHATPRSDEEVVLVDSRAERWAEVYGGLPDTVQTVVCGHTHMPFVRLVNGRLVVNPGSVGLPYGRPGAHWATLDRGAVALHRTLIDATELVERTAASSTFPGARAWLDDAVRAPASDVEALAAFGRRDGRPPSASGT
;
A
#
# COMPACT_ATOMS: atom_id res chain seq x y z
N MET A 1 -21.66 -3.45 -5.01
CA MET A 1 -20.26 -3.79 -5.33
C MET A 1 -20.12 -5.31 -5.25
N TRP A 2 -19.52 -5.99 -6.25
CA TRP A 2 -19.49 -7.47 -6.31
C TRP A 2 -18.80 -8.10 -5.08
N GLY A 3 -17.64 -7.57 -4.67
CA GLY A 3 -16.87 -8.11 -3.55
C GLY A 3 -17.63 -8.11 -2.23
N ALA A 4 -18.30 -7.01 -1.90
CA ALA A 4 -19.15 -6.91 -0.70
C ALA A 4 -20.26 -7.97 -0.68
N ALA A 5 -20.83 -8.32 -1.84
CA ALA A 5 -21.86 -9.35 -1.94
C ALA A 5 -21.32 -10.79 -1.74
N GLN A 6 -20.00 -10.99 -1.79
CA GLN A 6 -19.36 -12.29 -1.52
C GLN A 6 -19.01 -12.49 -0.03
N LEU A 7 -19.15 -11.45 0.81
CA LEU A 7 -18.77 -11.52 2.22
C LEU A 7 -19.85 -12.25 3.02
N THR A 8 -19.49 -13.40 3.61
CA THR A 8 -20.33 -14.09 4.60
C THR A 8 -20.42 -13.27 5.90
N PRO A 9 -21.41 -13.55 6.78
CA PRO A 9 -21.45 -12.91 8.10
C PRO A 9 -20.15 -13.07 8.90
N ALA A 10 -19.46 -14.20 8.76
CA ALA A 10 -18.17 -14.42 9.41
C ALA A 10 -17.06 -13.52 8.85
N HIS A 11 -17.03 -13.28 7.53
CA HIS A 11 -16.09 -12.33 6.93
C HIS A 11 -16.36 -10.90 7.39
N GLN A 12 -17.64 -10.52 7.46
CA GLN A 12 -18.05 -9.18 7.91
C GLN A 12 -17.65 -8.95 9.37
N ALA A 13 -17.97 -9.89 10.27
CA ALA A 13 -17.59 -9.81 11.67
C ALA A 13 -16.07 -9.76 11.87
N LEU A 14 -15.29 -10.48 11.04
CA LEU A 14 -13.84 -10.42 11.07
C LEU A 14 -13.32 -9.03 10.68
N ILE A 15 -13.82 -8.45 9.57
CA ILE A 15 -13.41 -7.13 9.10
C ILE A 15 -13.83 -6.03 10.10
N GLU A 16 -15.03 -6.11 10.64
CA GLU A 16 -15.55 -5.15 11.63
C GLU A 16 -14.74 -5.16 12.93
N ALA A 17 -14.13 -6.29 13.30
CA ALA A 17 -13.27 -6.40 14.46
C ALA A 17 -11.83 -5.91 14.22
N MET A 18 -11.43 -5.64 12.97
CA MET A 18 -10.09 -5.16 12.65
C MET A 18 -9.98 -3.66 13.00
N PRO A 19 -8.93 -3.24 13.72
CA PRO A 19 -8.72 -1.82 13.96
C PRO A 19 -8.19 -1.15 12.69
N ASP A 20 -8.59 0.11 12.45
CA ASP A 20 -8.08 0.93 11.34
C ASP A 20 -6.56 1.14 11.44
N SER A 21 -6.03 1.15 12.67
CA SER A 21 -4.60 1.24 12.95
C SER A 21 -4.22 0.57 14.27
N VAL A 22 -2.94 0.20 14.40
CA VAL A 22 -2.38 -0.37 15.63
C VAL A 22 -0.97 0.14 15.85
N THR A 23 -0.58 0.37 17.11
CA THR A 23 0.82 0.62 17.48
C THR A 23 1.34 -0.60 18.24
N LEU A 24 2.48 -1.13 17.82
CA LEU A 24 3.11 -2.33 18.39
C LEU A 24 4.57 -2.06 18.71
N GLU A 25 5.06 -2.65 19.79
CA GLU A 25 6.49 -2.74 20.07
C GLU A 25 7.13 -3.77 19.12
N VAL A 26 8.11 -3.34 18.34
CA VAL A 26 8.85 -4.19 17.40
C VAL A 26 10.33 -4.15 17.74
N ASP A 27 10.96 -5.32 17.88
CA ASP A 27 12.37 -5.43 18.27
C ASP A 27 13.30 -4.64 17.33
N GLY A 28 14.13 -3.79 17.92
CA GLY A 28 15.02 -2.86 17.23
C GLY A 28 14.36 -1.61 16.62
N PHE A 29 13.03 -1.44 16.74
CA PHE A 29 12.31 -0.26 16.27
C PHE A 29 11.54 0.49 17.37
N GLY A 30 11.23 -0.16 18.50
CA GLY A 30 10.37 0.40 19.53
C GLY A 30 8.90 0.44 19.06
N GLU A 31 8.18 1.52 19.39
CA GLU A 31 6.82 1.73 18.92
C GLU A 31 6.76 1.94 17.39
N VAL A 32 6.08 1.02 16.71
CA VAL A 32 5.80 1.09 15.27
C VAL A 32 4.31 1.25 15.07
N PHE A 33 3.91 2.32 14.35
CA PHE A 33 2.52 2.55 13.97
C PHE A 33 2.21 1.90 12.62
N PHE A 34 1.12 1.13 12.56
CA PHE A 34 0.62 0.45 11.38
C PHE A 34 -0.75 1.01 11.00
N SER A 35 -0.93 1.40 9.74
CA SER A 35 -2.25 1.75 9.16
C SER A 35 -2.33 1.40 7.68
N HIS A 36 -3.54 1.41 7.10
CA HIS A 36 -3.68 1.16 5.66
C HIS A 36 -3.11 2.31 4.83
N ALA A 37 -3.50 3.56 5.09
CA ALA A 37 -3.00 4.73 4.34
C ALA A 37 -2.30 5.74 5.25
N THR A 38 -3.06 6.46 6.08
CA THR A 38 -2.52 7.45 7.03
C THR A 38 -3.23 7.35 8.39
N PRO A 39 -2.69 7.92 9.47
CA PRO A 39 -3.36 7.99 10.77
C PRO A 39 -4.68 8.77 10.76
N ARG A 40 -4.93 9.57 9.71
CA ARG A 40 -6.11 10.45 9.62
C ARG A 40 -7.22 9.87 8.76
N SER A 41 -6.88 9.01 7.79
CA SER A 41 -7.84 8.44 6.84
C SER A 41 -7.21 7.30 6.04
N ASP A 42 -8.01 6.26 5.77
CA ASP A 42 -7.65 5.15 4.90
C ASP A 42 -7.72 5.46 3.40
N GLU A 43 -8.22 6.64 3.02
CA GLU A 43 -8.31 7.07 1.62
C GLU A 43 -7.31 8.18 1.27
N GLU A 44 -6.60 8.69 2.29
CA GLU A 44 -5.66 9.78 2.12
C GLU A 44 -4.38 9.30 1.43
N VAL A 45 -4.03 9.97 0.33
CA VAL A 45 -2.86 9.61 -0.45
C VAL A 45 -1.64 10.40 0.02
N VAL A 46 -0.56 9.67 0.28
CA VAL A 46 0.81 10.18 0.41
C VAL A 46 1.75 9.25 -0.34
N LEU A 47 2.69 9.82 -1.09
CA LEU A 47 3.54 9.11 -2.03
C LEU A 47 5.01 9.24 -1.65
N VAL A 48 5.85 8.32 -2.16
CA VAL A 48 7.29 8.30 -1.89
C VAL A 48 7.97 9.61 -2.26
N ASP A 49 7.41 10.39 -3.20
CA ASP A 49 7.91 11.68 -3.67
C ASP A 49 7.11 12.89 -3.13
N SER A 50 6.11 12.68 -2.25
CA SER A 50 5.39 13.80 -1.62
C SER A 50 6.36 14.72 -0.87
N ARG A 51 6.06 16.02 -0.89
CA ARG A 51 6.85 17.06 -0.20
C ARG A 51 6.96 16.80 1.31
N ALA A 52 8.06 17.21 1.94
CA ALA A 52 8.31 16.93 3.35
C ALA A 52 7.21 17.50 4.27
N GLU A 53 6.66 18.65 3.90
CA GLU A 53 5.57 19.31 4.62
C GLU A 53 4.29 18.47 4.57
N ARG A 54 4.02 17.76 3.47
CA ARG A 54 2.86 16.88 3.35
C ARG A 54 2.97 15.69 4.30
N TRP A 55 4.17 15.13 4.44
CA TRP A 55 4.43 14.09 5.44
C TRP A 55 4.27 14.62 6.86
N ALA A 56 4.77 15.82 7.14
CA ALA A 56 4.61 16.47 8.44
C ALA A 56 3.13 16.76 8.78
N GLU A 57 2.34 17.23 7.82
CA GLU A 57 0.89 17.42 7.96
C GLU A 57 0.17 16.11 8.29
N VAL A 58 0.51 15.04 7.56
CA VAL A 58 -0.21 13.76 7.67
C VAL A 58 0.11 13.03 8.97
N TYR A 59 1.38 13.07 9.41
CA TYR A 59 1.86 12.37 10.60
C TYR A 59 2.01 13.26 11.83
N GLY A 60 1.64 14.54 11.75
CA GLY A 60 1.79 15.50 12.85
C GLY A 60 0.98 15.18 14.11
N GLY A 61 -0.04 14.33 14.01
CA GLY A 61 -0.82 13.86 15.16
C GLY A 61 -0.25 12.62 15.86
N LEU A 62 0.79 11.99 15.31
CA LEU A 62 1.41 10.81 15.94
C LEU A 62 2.32 11.22 17.09
N PRO A 63 2.37 10.45 18.20
CA PRO A 63 3.33 10.67 19.27
C PRO A 63 4.78 10.70 18.76
N ASP A 64 5.65 11.45 19.45
CA ASP A 64 7.08 11.54 19.12
C ASP A 64 7.82 10.22 19.39
N THR A 65 7.28 9.35 20.23
CA THR A 65 7.78 8.00 20.51
C THR A 65 7.68 7.08 19.29
N VAL A 66 6.73 7.33 18.38
CA VAL A 66 6.53 6.57 17.15
C VAL A 66 7.54 7.01 16.08
N GLN A 67 8.73 6.44 16.09
CA GLN A 67 9.78 6.80 15.12
C GLN A 67 9.67 6.03 13.79
N THR A 68 8.83 4.99 13.73
CA THR A 68 8.61 4.18 12.53
C THR A 68 7.12 4.04 12.21
N VAL A 69 6.77 4.19 10.94
CA VAL A 69 5.41 4.03 10.41
C VAL A 69 5.42 3.02 9.27
N VAL A 70 4.54 2.03 9.34
CA VAL A 70 4.27 1.10 8.23
C VAL A 70 2.90 1.41 7.65
N CYS A 71 2.86 1.78 6.37
CA CYS A 71 1.63 2.10 5.65
C CYS A 71 1.53 1.31 4.34
N GLY A 72 0.36 1.31 3.71
CA GLY A 72 0.08 0.64 2.44
C GLY A 72 -0.55 1.61 1.43
N HIS A 73 -1.75 1.27 0.95
CA HIS A 73 -2.62 2.07 0.08
C HIS A 73 -2.13 2.34 -1.36
N THR A 74 -0.86 2.71 -1.53
CA THR A 74 -0.31 3.15 -2.82
C THR A 74 0.41 2.06 -3.60
N HIS A 75 0.59 0.88 -2.98
CA HIS A 75 1.06 -0.38 -3.59
C HIS A 75 2.49 -0.37 -4.15
N MET A 76 3.18 0.76 -4.10
CA MET A 76 4.58 0.92 -4.51
C MET A 76 5.49 0.73 -3.28
N PRO A 77 6.39 -0.25 -3.26
CA PRO A 77 7.24 -0.51 -2.10
C PRO A 77 8.30 0.59 -1.95
N PHE A 78 8.47 1.15 -0.75
CA PHE A 78 9.54 2.10 -0.44
C PHE A 78 9.93 2.09 1.04
N VAL A 79 11.13 2.59 1.32
CA VAL A 79 11.58 2.97 2.66
C VAL A 79 12.08 4.40 2.57
N ARG A 80 11.52 5.30 3.37
CA ARG A 80 11.84 6.74 3.35
C ARG A 80 12.01 7.28 4.75
N LEU A 81 13.13 7.94 5.02
CA LEU A 81 13.28 8.79 6.19
C LEU A 81 12.72 10.18 5.85
N VAL A 82 11.72 10.64 6.60
CA VAL A 82 11.12 11.97 6.43
C VAL A 82 10.60 12.50 7.75
N ASN A 83 10.92 13.77 8.03
CA ASN A 83 10.54 14.43 9.28
C ASN A 83 10.89 13.62 10.55
N GLY A 84 12.08 13.00 10.55
CA GLY A 84 12.57 12.18 11.66
C GLY A 84 11.90 10.81 11.82
N ARG A 85 10.96 10.44 10.93
CA ARG A 85 10.27 9.14 10.96
C ARG A 85 10.70 8.26 9.80
N LEU A 86 10.94 6.98 10.09
CA LEU A 86 11.15 5.95 9.09
C LEU A 86 9.79 5.47 8.58
N VAL A 87 9.47 5.76 7.33
CA VAL A 87 8.21 5.36 6.69
C VAL A 87 8.47 4.18 5.77
N VAL A 88 7.75 3.09 5.99
CA VAL A 88 7.85 1.84 5.23
C VAL A 88 6.54 1.59 4.53
N ASN A 89 6.58 1.46 3.21
CA ASN A 89 5.51 0.88 2.44
C ASN A 89 6.00 -0.47 1.88
N PRO A 90 5.40 -1.60 2.28
CA PRO A 90 5.84 -2.91 1.81
C PRO A 90 5.43 -3.18 0.35
N GLY A 91 4.62 -2.30 -0.26
CA GLY A 91 4.01 -2.49 -1.56
C GLY A 91 2.72 -3.31 -1.45
N SER A 92 2.37 -4.02 -2.53
CA SER A 92 1.16 -4.84 -2.58
C SER A 92 1.48 -6.27 -3.01
N VAL A 93 0.84 -7.22 -2.31
CA VAL A 93 0.91 -8.64 -2.62
C VAL A 93 0.06 -8.98 -3.86
N GLY A 94 -1.16 -8.43 -3.92
CA GLY A 94 -2.18 -8.82 -4.91
C GLY A 94 -2.42 -7.81 -6.03
N LEU A 95 -1.95 -6.57 -5.88
CA LEU A 95 -2.09 -5.51 -6.89
C LEU A 95 -0.81 -4.65 -6.94
N PRO A 96 0.33 -5.21 -7.36
CA PRO A 96 1.60 -4.51 -7.33
C PRO A 96 1.67 -3.36 -8.34
N TYR A 97 2.26 -2.23 -7.96
CA TYR A 97 2.68 -1.19 -8.89
C TYR A 97 4.22 -1.06 -8.91
N GLY A 98 4.78 -0.59 -10.02
CA GLY A 98 6.22 -0.51 -10.25
C GLY A 98 6.77 -1.69 -11.03
N ARG A 99 6.63 -2.91 -10.50
CA ARG A 99 7.10 -4.13 -11.17
C ARG A 99 6.30 -5.37 -10.75
N PRO A 100 6.21 -6.40 -11.62
CA PRO A 100 5.49 -7.64 -11.31
C PRO A 100 6.06 -8.39 -10.10
N GLY A 101 5.19 -9.18 -9.46
CA GLY A 101 5.47 -10.00 -8.28
C GLY A 101 4.78 -9.45 -7.02
N ALA A 102 4.59 -10.32 -6.03
CA ALA A 102 4.06 -9.92 -4.72
C ALA A 102 5.15 -9.20 -3.91
N HIS A 103 4.89 -7.97 -3.49
CA HIS A 103 5.79 -7.20 -2.64
C HIS A 103 5.39 -7.28 -1.17
N TRP A 104 6.40 -7.35 -0.31
CA TRP A 104 6.24 -7.41 1.14
C TRP A 104 7.53 -6.91 1.81
N ALA A 105 7.53 -6.72 3.13
CA ALA A 105 8.72 -6.27 3.86
C ALA A 105 8.93 -7.03 5.15
N THR A 106 10.18 -7.11 5.61
CA THR A 106 10.54 -7.55 6.97
C THR A 106 11.13 -6.40 7.76
N LEU A 107 10.72 -6.31 9.02
CA LEU A 107 11.35 -5.50 10.05
C LEU A 107 12.07 -6.47 10.99
N ASP A 108 13.40 -6.45 11.03
CA ASP A 108 14.22 -7.33 11.87
C ASP A 108 15.36 -6.51 12.51
N ARG A 109 15.37 -6.41 13.84
CA ARG A 109 16.46 -5.80 14.63
C ARG A 109 16.92 -4.43 14.10
N GLY A 110 15.96 -3.55 13.79
CA GLY A 110 16.22 -2.20 13.27
C GLY A 110 16.53 -2.12 11.78
N ALA A 111 16.53 -3.25 11.05
CA ALA A 111 16.70 -3.28 9.61
C ALA A 111 15.37 -3.52 8.88
N VAL A 112 15.15 -2.77 7.81
CA VAL A 112 14.01 -2.97 6.89
C VAL A 112 14.54 -3.59 5.60
N ALA A 113 13.94 -4.70 5.17
CA ALA A 113 14.20 -5.28 3.86
C ALA A 113 12.90 -5.37 3.06
N LEU A 114 12.91 -4.83 1.85
CA LEU A 114 11.83 -4.96 0.88
C LEU A 114 12.06 -6.23 0.06
N HIS A 115 11.05 -7.08 0.03
CA HIS A 115 11.08 -8.38 -0.62
C HIS A 115 10.11 -8.43 -1.79
N ARG A 116 10.39 -9.36 -2.69
CA ARG A 116 9.52 -9.64 -3.81
C ARG A 116 9.50 -11.13 -4.12
N THR A 117 8.31 -11.69 -4.13
CA THR A 117 8.08 -13.08 -4.58
C THR A 117 7.57 -13.04 -6.00
N LEU A 118 8.30 -13.67 -6.92
CA LEU A 118 7.82 -13.83 -8.30
C LEU A 118 6.68 -14.83 -8.31
N ILE A 119 5.60 -14.46 -9.00
CA ILE A 119 4.42 -15.29 -9.20
C ILE A 119 4.29 -15.47 -10.71
N ASP A 120 4.01 -16.69 -11.16
CA ASP A 120 3.67 -16.92 -12.56
C ASP A 120 2.33 -16.24 -12.84
N ALA A 121 2.40 -15.10 -13.53
CA ALA A 121 1.23 -14.31 -13.88
C ALA A 121 0.26 -15.09 -14.78
N THR A 122 0.78 -15.99 -15.62
CA THR A 122 -0.06 -16.83 -16.48
C THR A 122 -0.87 -17.80 -15.65
N GLU A 123 -0.19 -18.54 -14.77
CA GLU A 123 -0.85 -19.50 -13.89
C GLU A 123 -1.86 -18.80 -12.97
N LEU A 124 -1.49 -17.66 -12.37
CA LEU A 124 -2.36 -16.90 -11.47
C LEU A 124 -3.63 -16.43 -12.19
N VAL A 125 -3.49 -15.85 -13.39
CA VAL A 125 -4.63 -15.39 -14.19
C VAL A 125 -5.53 -16.56 -14.56
N GLU A 126 -4.99 -17.65 -15.11
CA GLU A 126 -5.78 -18.82 -15.55
C GLU A 126 -6.56 -19.42 -14.37
N ARG A 127 -5.88 -19.68 -13.24
CA ARG A 127 -6.50 -20.30 -12.06
C ARG A 127 -7.55 -19.41 -11.42
N THR A 128 -7.28 -18.12 -11.30
CA THR A 128 -8.21 -17.18 -10.66
C THR A 128 -9.40 -16.91 -11.57
N ALA A 129 -9.21 -16.75 -12.87
CA ALA A 129 -10.29 -16.55 -13.82
C ALA A 129 -11.20 -17.79 -13.94
N ALA A 130 -10.64 -19.01 -13.84
CA ALA A 130 -11.42 -20.24 -13.89
C ALA A 130 -12.29 -20.48 -12.64
N SER A 131 -11.92 -19.90 -11.49
CA SER A 131 -12.60 -20.11 -10.21
C SER A 131 -13.43 -18.90 -9.74
N SER A 132 -13.18 -17.71 -10.27
CA SER A 132 -13.87 -16.48 -9.88
C SER A 132 -15.19 -16.30 -10.61
N THR A 133 -16.22 -15.85 -9.89
CA THR A 133 -17.51 -15.42 -10.46
C THR A 133 -17.55 -13.90 -10.71
N PHE A 134 -16.43 -13.19 -10.53
CA PHE A 134 -16.37 -11.74 -10.79
C PHE A 134 -16.51 -11.45 -12.29
N PRO A 135 -17.50 -10.64 -12.71
CA PRO A 135 -17.64 -10.27 -14.11
C PRO A 135 -16.37 -9.57 -14.62
N GLY A 136 -15.78 -10.11 -15.70
CA GLY A 136 -14.56 -9.56 -16.29
C GLY A 136 -13.27 -9.92 -15.54
N ALA A 137 -13.28 -10.89 -14.62
CA ALA A 137 -12.11 -11.29 -13.84
C ALA A 137 -10.84 -11.48 -14.67
N ARG A 138 -10.93 -12.20 -15.80
CA ARG A 138 -9.77 -12.44 -16.68
C ARG A 138 -9.18 -11.13 -17.21
N ALA A 139 -10.03 -10.26 -17.77
CA ALA A 139 -9.59 -8.98 -18.31
C ALA A 139 -8.97 -8.08 -17.23
N TRP A 140 -9.57 -8.04 -16.03
CA TRP A 140 -9.03 -7.28 -14.91
C TRP A 140 -7.67 -7.83 -14.45
N LEU A 141 -7.53 -9.16 -14.36
CA LEU A 141 -6.26 -9.79 -13.98
C LEU A 141 -5.18 -9.61 -15.04
N ASP A 142 -5.52 -9.68 -16.33
CA ASP A 142 -4.56 -9.44 -17.41
C ASP A 142 -4.01 -7.99 -17.35
N ASP A 143 -4.84 -7.01 -17.03
CA ASP A 143 -4.41 -5.62 -16.83
C ASP A 143 -3.59 -5.45 -15.54
N ALA A 144 -4.15 -5.89 -14.40
CA ALA A 144 -3.58 -5.66 -13.08
C ALA A 144 -2.32 -6.49 -12.75
N VAL A 145 -2.22 -7.72 -13.26
CA VAL A 145 -1.19 -8.69 -12.85
C VAL A 145 -0.15 -8.91 -13.93
N ARG A 146 -0.57 -9.03 -15.20
CA ARG A 146 0.37 -9.28 -16.32
C ARG A 146 1.10 -8.02 -16.75
N ALA A 147 0.43 -6.88 -16.69
CA ALA A 147 0.97 -5.59 -17.10
C ALA A 147 0.78 -4.53 -15.99
N PRO A 148 1.32 -4.75 -14.78
CA PRO A 148 1.13 -3.81 -13.69
C PRO A 148 1.68 -2.44 -14.08
N ALA A 149 0.93 -1.39 -13.72
CA ALA A 149 1.37 -0.02 -13.90
C ALA A 149 2.78 0.18 -13.31
N SER A 150 3.62 0.93 -14.01
CA SER A 150 4.91 1.39 -13.49
C SER A 150 4.70 2.30 -12.28
N ASP A 151 5.79 2.55 -11.55
CA ASP A 151 5.80 3.48 -10.43
C ASP A 151 5.52 4.89 -10.91
N VAL A 152 6.08 5.30 -12.06
CA VAL A 152 5.80 6.61 -12.67
C VAL A 152 4.32 6.78 -13.02
N GLU A 153 3.68 5.78 -13.62
CA GLU A 153 2.26 5.82 -13.94
C GLU A 153 1.40 5.89 -12.68
N ALA A 154 1.71 5.07 -11.67
CA ALA A 154 1.01 5.07 -10.40
C ALA A 154 1.20 6.40 -9.65
N LEU A 155 2.41 6.95 -9.60
CA LEU A 155 2.69 8.27 -9.03
C LEU A 155 1.93 9.38 -9.75
N ALA A 156 1.83 9.34 -11.09
CA ALA A 156 1.05 10.31 -11.85
C ALA A 156 -0.46 10.20 -11.57
N ALA A 157 -0.98 8.97 -11.43
CA ALA A 157 -2.38 8.72 -11.11
C ALA A 157 -2.74 9.19 -9.69
N PHE A 158 -1.91 8.82 -8.71
CA PHE A 158 -2.14 9.16 -7.31
C PHE A 158 -1.75 10.60 -6.95
N GLY A 159 -0.78 11.19 -7.63
CA GLY A 159 -0.26 12.52 -7.30
C GLY A 159 -1.34 13.60 -7.30
N ARG A 160 -2.37 13.47 -8.13
CA ARG A 160 -3.53 14.38 -8.13
C ARG A 160 -4.29 14.42 -6.80
N ARG A 161 -4.11 13.40 -5.95
CA ARG A 161 -4.78 13.22 -4.65
C ARG A 161 -3.89 13.53 -3.45
N ASP A 162 -2.58 13.74 -3.64
CA ASP A 162 -1.65 13.98 -2.53
C ASP A 162 -1.47 15.48 -2.19
N GLY A 163 -2.23 16.34 -2.87
CA GLY A 163 -2.27 17.78 -2.64
C GLY A 163 -1.24 18.60 -3.44
N ARG A 164 -0.44 17.97 -4.31
CA ARG A 164 0.43 18.71 -5.23
C ARG A 164 -0.38 19.39 -6.36
N PRO A 165 0.00 20.60 -6.83
CA PRO A 165 -0.60 21.19 -8.01
C PRO A 165 -0.39 20.28 -9.24
N PRO A 166 -1.33 20.22 -10.20
CA PRO A 166 -1.14 19.43 -11.41
C PRO A 166 0.15 19.89 -12.12
N SER A 167 0.96 18.93 -12.57
CA SER A 167 2.14 19.23 -13.38
C SER A 167 1.70 20.06 -14.58
N ALA A 168 2.29 21.24 -14.77
CA ALA A 168 2.15 21.97 -16.02
C ALA A 168 2.65 21.04 -17.13
N SER A 169 1.76 20.58 -18.00
CA SER A 169 2.14 19.82 -19.18
C SER A 169 3.16 20.66 -19.94
N GLY A 170 4.40 20.15 -20.04
CA GLY A 170 5.46 20.78 -20.82
C GLY A 170 4.96 21.04 -22.23
N THR A 171 5.11 22.29 -22.67
CA THR A 171 4.94 22.74 -24.06
C THR A 171 5.96 22.10 -24.98
#